data_AF-A0A433Q092-F1
#
_entry.id   AF-A0A433Q092-F1
#
_cell.length_a   1.000
_cell.length_b   1.000
_cell.length_c   1.000
_cell.angle_alpha   90.00
_cell.angle_beta   90.00
_cell.angle_gamma   90.00
#
_symmetry.space_group_name_H-M   'P 1'
#
loop_
_entity.id
_entity.type
_entity.pdbx_description
1 polymer ?
#
loop_
_entity_poly.entity_id
_entity_poly.type
_entity_poly.pdbx_seq_one_letter_code
_entity_poly.pdbx_strand_id
1 'polypeptide(L)'
;MSSGDLTHLNMIYRLIIENMAAQLPSEILDVFVSEGVCTKADLPTVEIKPLDGGGVTDFVDGSSPNASFEVSFRGGHIRVFVKVNFSLHAYSSFKGEFHSLKAINLAVPQFAPTPLFAAPLTSTTGGYLITTYVHMSRVKPPKSHIFLARLLSRMHAHRSENGKFGFPVQTMCRPPPEYKDVGEVWANTWEEYFRDVMCEGERY
;
A
#
# COMPACT_ATOMS: atom_id res chain seq x y z
N MET A 1 16.11 27.47 -17.40
CA MET A 1 16.64 26.10 -17.27
C MET A 1 16.48 25.41 -18.61
N SER A 2 17.57 24.91 -19.18
CA SER A 2 17.61 24.29 -20.52
C SER A 2 17.03 22.87 -20.48
N SER A 3 16.41 22.43 -21.57
CA SER A 3 15.84 21.08 -21.73
C SER A 3 16.85 19.95 -21.53
N GLY A 4 18.16 20.22 -21.67
CA GLY A 4 19.22 19.23 -21.45
C GLY A 4 19.52 18.91 -19.98
N ASP A 5 19.16 19.80 -19.06
CA ASP A 5 19.42 19.63 -17.62
C ASP A 5 18.39 18.68 -16.96
N LEU A 6 17.15 18.74 -17.45
CA LEU A 6 16.03 17.90 -17.02
C LEU A 6 16.20 16.43 -17.45
N THR A 7 16.78 16.17 -18.62
CA THR A 7 17.05 14.82 -19.11
C THR A 7 18.13 14.12 -18.30
N HIS A 8 19.17 14.85 -17.89
CA HIS A 8 20.27 14.31 -17.10
C HIS A 8 19.84 14.02 -15.64
N LEU A 9 19.05 14.92 -15.04
CA LEU A 9 18.40 14.69 -13.74
C LEU A 9 17.46 13.48 -13.79
N ASN A 10 16.60 13.37 -14.80
CA ASN A 10 15.71 12.22 -14.96
C ASN A 10 16.47 10.90 -15.16
N MET A 11 17.61 10.91 -15.85
CA MET A 11 18.46 9.73 -16.02
C MET A 11 19.15 9.33 -14.71
N ILE A 12 19.64 10.28 -13.92
CA ILE A 12 20.22 10.04 -12.59
C ILE A 12 19.14 9.52 -11.63
N TYR A 13 17.95 10.12 -11.62
CA TYR A 13 16.81 9.63 -10.82
C TYR A 13 16.41 8.22 -11.22
N ARG A 14 16.35 7.91 -12.53
CA ARG A 14 16.10 6.55 -13.02
C ARG A 14 17.19 5.58 -12.57
N LEU A 15 18.47 5.92 -12.69
CA LEU A 15 19.57 5.07 -12.24
C LEU A 15 19.56 4.88 -10.71
N ILE A 16 19.24 5.90 -9.92
CA ILE A 16 19.08 5.78 -8.47
C ILE A 16 17.89 4.88 -8.14
N ILE A 17 16.74 5.08 -8.79
CA ILE A 17 15.55 4.25 -8.60
C ILE A 17 15.80 2.82 -9.05
N GLU A 18 16.52 2.58 -10.15
CA GLU A 18 16.87 1.25 -10.66
C GLU A 18 17.88 0.54 -9.74
N ASN A 19 18.86 1.26 -9.18
CA ASN A 19 19.83 0.71 -8.23
C ASN A 19 19.22 0.49 -6.84
N MET A 20 18.24 1.31 -6.43
CA MET A 20 17.42 1.12 -5.23
C MET A 20 16.29 0.10 -5.44
N ALA A 21 15.83 -0.15 -6.66
CA ALA A 21 14.83 -1.19 -6.93
C ALA A 21 15.41 -2.59 -6.68
N ALA A 22 16.73 -2.73 -6.62
CA ALA A 22 17.40 -3.96 -6.22
C ALA A 22 17.57 -4.12 -4.70
N GLN A 23 17.38 -3.06 -3.90
CA GLN A 23 17.67 -3.06 -2.45
C GLN A 23 16.73 -2.14 -1.67
N LEU A 24 16.15 -2.64 -0.57
CA LEU A 24 15.32 -1.80 0.30
C LEU A 24 16.13 -0.63 0.90
N PRO A 25 15.56 0.59 0.97
CA PRO A 25 16.13 1.68 1.75
C PRO A 25 16.50 1.23 3.17
N SER A 26 17.69 1.62 3.66
CA SER A 26 18.18 1.19 4.99
C SER A 26 17.24 1.59 6.12
N GLU A 27 16.55 2.72 5.98
CA GLU A 27 15.54 3.19 6.93
C GLU A 27 14.36 2.20 7.10
N ILE A 28 14.05 1.40 6.08
CA ILE A 28 13.04 0.32 6.19
C ILE A 28 13.58 -0.86 7.01
N LEU A 29 14.88 -1.16 6.89
CA LEU A 29 15.52 -2.20 7.71
C LEU A 29 15.58 -1.79 9.18
N ASP A 30 15.83 -0.52 9.46
CA ASP A 30 15.83 0.02 10.83
C ASP A 30 14.44 -0.12 11.48
N VAL A 31 13.36 0.08 10.71
CA VAL A 31 11.98 -0.09 11.18
C VAL A 31 11.69 -1.54 11.56
N PHE A 32 12.20 -2.53 10.81
CA PHE A 32 12.02 -3.93 11.19
C PHE A 32 12.65 -4.25 12.55
N VAL A 33 13.77 -3.61 12.87
CA VAL A 33 14.45 -3.77 14.16
C VAL A 33 13.70 -3.03 15.27
N SER A 34 13.33 -1.76 15.04
CA SER A 34 12.68 -0.95 16.08
C SER A 34 11.31 -1.49 16.47
N GLU A 35 10.60 -2.07 15.51
CA GLU A 35 9.26 -2.63 15.69
C GLU A 35 9.28 -4.12 16.10
N GLY A 36 10.47 -4.70 16.29
CA GLY A 36 10.63 -6.07 16.76
C GLY A 36 10.24 -7.15 15.74
N VAL A 37 10.13 -6.81 14.46
CA VAL A 37 9.96 -7.79 13.37
C VAL A 37 11.20 -8.68 13.27
N CYS A 38 12.38 -8.10 13.44
CA CYS A 38 13.64 -8.81 13.51
C CYS A 38 14.60 -8.15 14.53
N THR A 39 15.76 -8.77 14.75
CA THR A 39 16.86 -8.20 15.54
C THR A 39 17.97 -7.72 14.62
N LYS A 40 18.88 -6.87 15.12
CA LYS A 40 20.07 -6.46 14.37
C LYS A 40 20.94 -7.65 13.91
N ALA A 41 20.94 -8.74 14.66
CA ALA A 41 21.67 -9.96 14.32
C ALA A 41 21.03 -10.74 13.14
N ASP A 42 19.75 -10.51 12.85
CA ASP A 42 19.06 -11.13 11.71
C ASP A 42 19.41 -10.43 10.39
N LEU A 43 19.79 -9.14 10.41
CA LEU A 43 20.03 -8.31 9.22
C LEU A 43 21.07 -8.86 8.24
N PRO A 44 22.22 -9.42 8.65
CA PRO A 44 23.20 -9.98 7.71
C PRO A 44 22.68 -11.18 6.91
N THR A 45 21.58 -11.80 7.35
CA THR A 45 20.96 -12.98 6.73
C THR A 45 19.60 -12.68 6.11
N VAL A 46 19.23 -11.41 6.00
CA VAL A 46 17.96 -11.02 5.38
C VAL A 46 17.98 -11.36 3.90
N GLU A 47 16.89 -11.97 3.43
CA GLU A 47 16.68 -12.23 2.01
C GLU A 47 15.62 -11.25 1.50
N ILE A 48 15.99 -10.45 0.50
CA ILE A 48 15.10 -9.50 -0.16
C ILE A 48 14.89 -9.99 -1.58
N LYS A 49 13.63 -10.30 -1.90
CA LYS A 49 13.23 -10.79 -3.22
C LYS A 49 12.29 -9.78 -3.87
N PRO A 50 12.69 -9.11 -4.97
CA PRO A 50 11.77 -8.33 -5.79
C PRO A 50 10.64 -9.22 -6.33
N LEU A 51 9.42 -8.69 -6.39
CA LEU A 51 8.26 -9.39 -6.93
C LEU A 51 7.90 -8.82 -8.31
N ASP A 52 7.64 -9.71 -9.28
CA ASP A 52 7.33 -9.32 -10.68
C ASP A 52 6.14 -8.35 -10.74
N GLY A 53 6.34 -7.23 -11.43
CA GLY A 53 5.49 -6.02 -11.36
C GLY A 53 6.15 -4.84 -10.64
N GLY A 54 7.29 -5.07 -9.96
CA GLY A 54 8.13 -4.06 -9.30
C GLY A 54 9.29 -3.52 -10.15
N GLY A 55 9.33 -3.82 -11.46
CA GLY A 55 10.17 -3.09 -12.40
C GLY A 55 9.53 -1.74 -12.72
N VAL A 56 10.34 -0.70 -12.92
CA VAL A 56 9.89 0.59 -13.49
C VAL A 56 9.53 0.37 -14.96
N THR A 57 8.47 -0.41 -15.24
CA THR A 57 7.98 -0.62 -16.60
C THR A 57 6.87 0.36 -16.88
N ASP A 58 7.19 1.31 -17.74
CA ASP A 58 6.37 2.25 -18.51
C ASP A 58 4.99 2.67 -17.98
N PHE A 59 4.91 3.99 -17.76
CA PHE A 59 3.74 4.80 -17.47
C PHE A 59 2.63 4.62 -18.53
N VAL A 60 1.67 3.72 -18.32
CA VAL A 60 0.54 3.54 -19.26
C VAL A 60 -0.82 3.61 -18.58
N ASP A 61 -1.02 4.31 -17.46
CA ASP A 61 -2.38 4.56 -16.90
C ASP A 61 -2.45 5.42 -15.61
N GLY A 62 -1.41 6.20 -15.29
CA GLY A 62 -1.47 7.13 -14.14
C GLY A 62 -1.33 6.47 -12.76
N SER A 63 -1.04 5.16 -12.69
CA SER A 63 -0.55 4.48 -11.49
C SER A 63 0.98 4.36 -11.57
N SER A 64 1.73 5.04 -10.70
CA SER A 64 3.17 4.74 -10.56
C SER A 64 3.33 3.32 -9.99
N PRO A 65 4.04 2.39 -10.63
CA PRO A 65 4.21 1.04 -10.10
C PRO A 65 5.00 1.12 -8.79
N ASN A 66 4.41 0.62 -7.70
CA ASN A 66 5.11 0.48 -6.43
C ASN A 66 6.15 -0.63 -6.56
N ALA A 67 7.41 -0.34 -6.22
CA ALA A 67 8.42 -1.38 -6.07
C ALA A 67 7.98 -2.30 -4.92
N SER A 68 7.91 -3.61 -5.18
CA SER A 68 7.33 -4.57 -4.25
C SER A 68 8.30 -5.70 -3.95
N PHE A 69 8.41 -6.06 -2.67
CA PHE A 69 9.40 -7.01 -2.18
C PHE A 69 8.78 -8.01 -1.22
N GLU A 70 9.24 -9.26 -1.32
CA GLU A 70 9.18 -10.23 -0.23
C GLU A 70 10.47 -10.08 0.59
N VAL A 71 10.34 -9.87 1.90
CA VAL A 71 11.49 -9.80 2.82
C VAL A 71 11.36 -10.94 3.80
N SER A 72 12.42 -11.76 3.86
CA SER A 72 12.49 -12.95 4.68
C SER A 72 13.61 -12.83 5.71
N PHE A 73 13.30 -13.14 6.97
CA PHE A 73 14.28 -13.21 8.05
C PHE A 73 14.37 -14.64 8.59
N ARG A 74 15.51 -14.96 9.22
CA ARG A 74 15.72 -16.24 9.92
C ARG A 74 15.43 -17.43 9.00
N GLY A 75 15.99 -17.45 7.80
CA GLY A 75 15.78 -18.54 6.83
C GLY A 75 14.31 -18.70 6.39
N GLY A 76 13.54 -17.61 6.35
CA GLY A 76 12.15 -17.61 5.87
C GLY A 76 11.08 -17.90 6.94
N HIS A 77 11.47 -18.04 8.21
CA HIS A 77 10.50 -18.18 9.31
C HIS A 77 9.63 -16.95 9.50
N ILE A 78 10.15 -15.76 9.19
CA ILE A 78 9.40 -14.50 9.20
C ILE A 78 9.42 -13.96 7.79
N ARG A 79 8.24 -13.69 7.23
CA ARG A 79 8.07 -13.11 5.90
C ARG A 79 7.13 -11.93 5.94
N VAL A 80 7.56 -10.83 5.33
CA VAL A 80 6.76 -9.61 5.17
C VAL A 80 6.75 -9.20 3.71
N PHE A 81 5.69 -8.49 3.33
CA PHE A 81 5.56 -7.88 2.01
C PHE A 81 5.72 -6.36 2.16
N VAL A 82 6.59 -5.78 1.34
CA VAL A 82 6.94 -4.36 1.38
C VAL A 82 6.61 -3.72 0.04
N LYS A 83 5.87 -2.62 0.06
CA LYS A 83 5.74 -1.69 -1.07
C LYS A 83 6.56 -0.44 -0.78
N VAL A 84 7.25 0.07 -1.79
CA VAL A 84 8.01 1.33 -1.74
C VAL A 84 7.69 2.16 -2.98
N ASN A 85 7.49 3.45 -2.80
CA ASN A 85 7.29 4.38 -3.91
C ASN A 85 7.81 5.77 -3.51
N PHE A 86 8.58 6.37 -4.43
CA PHE A 86 9.29 7.63 -4.21
C PHE A 86 8.50 8.87 -4.66
N SER A 87 7.29 8.70 -5.18
CA SER A 87 6.42 9.80 -5.58
C SER A 87 5.87 10.55 -4.37
N LEU A 88 5.69 11.86 -4.50
CA LEU A 88 5.21 12.75 -3.43
C LEU A 88 3.92 12.27 -2.75
N HIS A 89 3.02 11.62 -3.50
CA HIS A 89 1.71 11.16 -3.00
C HIS A 89 1.71 9.72 -2.50
N ALA A 90 2.83 8.99 -2.61
CA ALA A 90 2.91 7.59 -2.24
C ALA A 90 2.54 7.34 -0.78
N TYR A 91 3.06 8.16 0.14
CA TYR A 91 2.76 7.99 1.56
C TYR A 91 1.27 8.17 1.87
N SER A 92 0.61 9.17 1.29
CA SER A 92 -0.84 9.35 1.48
C SER A 92 -1.62 8.14 0.99
N SER A 93 -1.23 7.55 -0.15
CA SER A 93 -1.82 6.31 -0.65
C SER A 93 -1.60 5.13 0.30
N PHE A 94 -0.36 4.93 0.77
CA PHE A 94 -0.04 3.86 1.72
C PHE A 94 -0.70 4.04 3.09
N LYS A 95 -0.88 5.29 3.56
CA LYS A 95 -1.64 5.59 4.78
C LYS A 95 -3.11 5.17 4.62
N GLY A 96 -3.73 5.46 3.47
CA GLY A 96 -5.08 5.00 3.15
C GLY A 96 -5.17 3.48 3.12
N GLU A 97 -4.27 2.82 2.38
CA GLU A 97 -4.21 1.35 2.28
C GLU A 97 -4.02 0.69 3.66
N PHE A 98 -3.13 1.22 4.50
CA PHE A 98 -2.89 0.75 5.87
C PHE A 98 -4.17 0.77 6.73
N HIS A 99 -4.91 1.89 6.74
CA HIS A 99 -6.15 1.99 7.52
C HIS A 99 -7.25 1.11 6.95
N SER A 100 -7.36 0.99 5.63
CA SER A 100 -8.29 0.08 4.97
C SER A 100 -8.04 -1.38 5.35
N LEU A 101 -6.77 -1.83 5.31
CA LEU A 101 -6.40 -3.18 5.72
C LEU A 101 -6.67 -3.44 7.22
N LYS A 102 -6.48 -2.43 8.08
CA LYS A 102 -6.86 -2.52 9.50
C LYS A 102 -8.37 -2.68 9.66
N ALA A 103 -9.17 -1.85 9.00
CA ALA A 103 -10.62 -1.91 9.07
C ALA A 103 -11.17 -3.25 8.55
N ILE A 104 -10.62 -3.76 7.45
CA ILE A 104 -10.97 -5.07 6.91
C ILE A 104 -10.66 -6.19 7.93
N ASN A 105 -9.47 -6.18 8.53
CA ASN A 105 -9.08 -7.20 9.53
C ASN A 105 -9.86 -7.07 10.85
N LEU A 106 -10.32 -5.87 11.20
CA LEU A 106 -11.23 -5.67 12.32
C LEU A 106 -12.60 -6.30 12.05
N ALA A 107 -13.13 -6.11 10.84
CA ALA A 107 -14.41 -6.68 10.42
C ALA A 107 -14.34 -8.20 10.28
N VAL A 108 -13.28 -8.71 9.64
CA VAL A 108 -13.04 -10.14 9.42
C VAL A 108 -11.55 -10.43 9.60
N PRO A 109 -11.13 -10.95 10.76
CA PRO A 109 -9.73 -11.27 11.01
C PRO A 109 -9.15 -12.20 9.94
N GLN A 110 -7.94 -11.90 9.48
CA GLN A 110 -7.19 -12.66 8.48
C GLN A 110 -7.82 -12.70 7.07
N PHE A 111 -8.81 -11.86 6.78
CA PHE A 111 -9.36 -11.76 5.42
C PHE A 111 -8.39 -11.12 4.43
N ALA A 112 -7.61 -10.15 4.90
CA ALA A 112 -6.60 -9.43 4.13
C ALA A 112 -5.24 -9.47 4.85
N PRO A 113 -4.12 -9.18 4.17
CA PRO A 113 -2.83 -9.03 4.84
C PRO A 113 -2.93 -8.08 6.04
N THR A 114 -2.34 -8.47 7.17
CA THR A 114 -2.32 -7.59 8.34
C THR A 114 -1.31 -6.47 8.07
N PRO A 115 -1.74 -5.20 8.14
CA PRO A 115 -0.84 -4.08 7.95
C PRO A 115 0.02 -3.88 9.21
N LEU A 116 1.33 -3.83 9.01
CA LEU A 116 2.30 -3.68 10.10
C LEU A 116 2.69 -2.21 10.24
N PHE A 117 3.15 -1.59 9.16
CA PHE A 117 3.64 -0.20 9.16
C PHE A 117 3.34 0.52 7.86
N ALA A 118 3.09 1.83 7.93
CA ALA A 118 3.09 2.73 6.79
C ALA A 118 3.69 4.06 7.21
N ALA A 119 4.67 4.55 6.48
CA ALA A 119 5.40 5.77 6.84
C ALA A 119 6.01 6.45 5.60
N PRO A 120 6.27 7.77 5.68
CA PRO A 120 7.02 8.47 4.66
C PRO A 120 8.48 8.03 4.68
N LEU A 121 9.15 8.14 3.53
CA LEU A 121 10.60 8.00 3.48
C LEU A 121 11.26 9.24 4.12
N THR A 122 12.34 9.06 4.87
CA THR A 122 12.98 10.20 5.60
C THR A 122 14.04 10.89 4.76
N SER A 123 14.69 10.11 3.89
CA SER A 123 15.78 10.55 3.03
C SER A 123 15.32 11.16 1.70
N THR A 124 14.04 10.98 1.33
CA THR A 124 13.50 11.39 0.02
C THR A 124 11.98 11.53 0.07
N THR A 125 11.36 11.98 -1.03
CA THR A 125 9.90 11.99 -1.16
C THR A 125 9.34 10.58 -1.25
N GLY A 126 8.08 10.43 -0.84
CA GLY A 126 7.32 9.19 -0.95
C GLY A 126 7.19 8.43 0.35
N GLY A 127 7.02 7.11 0.28
CA GLY A 127 6.71 6.30 1.44
C GLY A 127 6.82 4.81 1.19
N TYR A 128 6.48 4.05 2.22
CA TYR A 128 6.42 2.59 2.17
C TYR A 128 5.24 2.04 2.96
N LEU A 129 4.83 0.82 2.62
CA LEU A 129 3.83 0.03 3.33
C LEU A 129 4.41 -1.37 3.58
N ILE A 130 4.30 -1.84 4.82
CA ILE A 130 4.71 -3.17 5.25
C ILE A 130 3.47 -3.93 5.73
N THR A 131 3.29 -5.14 5.23
CA THR A 131 2.21 -6.05 5.63
C THR A 131 2.77 -7.45 5.89
N THR A 132 1.97 -8.31 6.54
CA THR A 132 2.25 -9.75 6.59
C THR A 132 2.30 -10.33 5.17
N TYR A 133 3.27 -11.20 4.90
CA TYR A 133 3.33 -11.86 3.60
C TYR A 133 2.21 -12.89 3.42
N VAL A 134 1.50 -12.84 2.29
CA VAL A 134 0.48 -13.83 1.91
C VAL A 134 1.02 -14.71 0.79
N HIS A 135 1.15 -16.00 1.07
CA HIS A 135 1.58 -16.96 0.07
C HIS A 135 0.41 -17.28 -0.89
N MET A 136 0.45 -16.70 -2.08
CA MET A 136 -0.54 -16.95 -3.12
C MET A 136 -0.25 -18.24 -3.86
N SER A 137 -1.16 -19.22 -3.78
CA SER A 137 -1.11 -20.44 -4.58
C SER A 137 -1.96 -20.30 -5.84
N ARG A 138 -1.46 -20.81 -6.98
CA ARG A 138 -2.23 -20.93 -8.22
C ARG A 138 -3.31 -22.01 -8.15
N VAL A 139 -3.19 -22.94 -7.19
CA VAL A 139 -4.16 -24.01 -6.97
C VAL A 139 -5.32 -23.44 -6.18
N LYS A 140 -6.49 -23.35 -6.81
CA LYS A 140 -7.73 -22.92 -6.15
C LYS A 140 -8.30 -24.09 -5.33
N PRO A 141 -8.43 -23.97 -4.00
CA PRO A 141 -9.11 -24.98 -3.21
C PRO A 141 -10.57 -25.14 -3.68
N PRO A 142 -11.14 -26.35 -3.67
CA PRO A 142 -12.56 -26.53 -3.94
C PRO A 142 -13.41 -25.61 -3.06
N LYS A 143 -14.45 -25.00 -3.63
CA LYS A 143 -15.39 -24.10 -2.93
C LYS A 143 -14.77 -22.83 -2.34
N SER A 144 -13.57 -22.42 -2.78
CA SER A 144 -12.94 -21.16 -2.36
C SER A 144 -13.84 -19.94 -2.57
N HIS A 145 -14.63 -19.91 -3.64
CA HIS A 145 -15.61 -18.84 -3.90
C HIS A 145 -16.75 -18.79 -2.87
N ILE A 146 -17.23 -19.93 -2.37
CA ILE A 146 -18.27 -19.96 -1.31
C ILE A 146 -17.69 -19.44 -0.01
N PHE A 147 -16.45 -19.86 0.30
CA PHE A 147 -15.74 -19.36 1.47
C PHE A 147 -15.53 -17.84 1.40
N LEU A 148 -15.06 -17.35 0.25
CA LEU A 148 -14.93 -15.91 -0.03
C LEU A 148 -16.27 -15.18 0.14
N ALA A 149 -17.36 -15.69 -0.44
CA ALA A 149 -18.69 -15.07 -0.32
C ALA A 149 -19.16 -14.97 1.13
N ARG A 150 -18.89 -15.99 1.95
CA ARG A 150 -19.21 -15.96 3.39
C ARG A 150 -18.39 -14.90 4.13
N LEU A 151 -17.09 -14.83 3.89
CA LEU A 151 -16.26 -13.81 4.53
C LEU A 151 -16.63 -12.41 4.07
N LEU A 152 -16.90 -12.22 2.79
CA LEU A 152 -17.34 -10.95 2.22
C LEU A 152 -18.68 -10.50 2.81
N SER A 153 -19.63 -11.42 2.99
CA SER A 153 -20.92 -11.11 3.64
C SER A 153 -20.74 -10.65 5.10
N ARG A 154 -19.80 -11.25 5.84
CA ARG A 154 -19.47 -10.82 7.22
C ARG A 154 -18.82 -9.45 7.23
N MET A 155 -17.92 -9.20 6.29
CA MET A 155 -17.25 -7.91 6.13
C MET A 155 -18.27 -6.80 5.86
N HIS A 156 -19.22 -7.01 4.94
CA HIS A 156 -20.28 -6.04 4.64
C HIS A 156 -21.31 -5.87 5.76
N ALA A 157 -21.46 -6.84 6.66
CA ALA A 157 -22.33 -6.73 7.82
C ALA A 157 -21.71 -5.89 8.95
N HIS A 158 -20.39 -5.63 8.90
CA HIS A 158 -19.71 -4.76 9.84
C HIS A 158 -20.08 -3.30 9.56
N ARG A 159 -20.34 -2.53 10.63
CA ARG A 159 -20.70 -1.11 10.55
C ARG A 159 -19.53 -0.25 11.00
N SER A 160 -19.45 0.97 10.48
CA SER A 160 -18.53 1.97 11.00
C SER A 160 -18.77 2.22 12.49
N GLU A 161 -17.71 2.55 13.24
CA GLU A 161 -17.79 2.77 14.69
C GLU A 161 -18.78 3.87 15.08
N ASN A 162 -18.93 4.88 14.21
CA ASN A 162 -19.85 6.00 14.40
C ASN A 162 -21.22 5.80 13.72
N GLY A 163 -21.45 4.67 13.05
CA GLY A 163 -22.68 4.35 12.33
C GLY A 163 -22.96 5.22 11.09
N LYS A 164 -22.02 6.06 10.66
CA LYS A 164 -22.12 6.98 9.51
C LYS A 164 -21.42 6.42 8.27
N PHE A 165 -21.73 6.99 7.11
CA PHE A 165 -21.04 6.68 5.85
C PHE A 165 -19.80 7.55 5.71
N GLY A 166 -18.64 6.93 5.50
CA GLY A 166 -17.35 7.61 5.41
C GLY A 166 -16.18 6.72 5.83
N PHE A 167 -14.99 7.30 5.87
CA PHE A 167 -13.76 6.64 6.31
C PHE A 167 -12.85 7.62 7.07
N PRO A 168 -12.15 7.19 8.12
CA PRO A 168 -11.40 8.10 9.01
C PRO A 168 -10.14 8.71 8.39
N VAL A 169 -9.72 8.26 7.22
CA VAL A 169 -8.57 8.82 6.48
C VAL A 169 -8.88 8.85 4.99
N GLN A 170 -8.21 9.71 4.24
CA GLN A 170 -8.27 9.70 2.78
C GLN A 170 -7.80 8.35 2.22
N THR A 171 -8.65 7.74 1.39
CA THR A 171 -8.32 6.55 0.60
C THR A 171 -8.15 6.94 -0.86
N MET A 172 -7.09 6.47 -1.50
CA MET A 172 -6.80 6.78 -2.90
C MET A 172 -7.46 5.75 -3.81
N CYS A 173 -8.60 6.10 -4.43
CA CYS A 173 -9.23 5.30 -5.49
C CYS A 173 -9.01 5.91 -6.88
N ARG A 174 -8.47 7.13 -6.98
CA ARG A 174 -8.24 7.85 -8.23
C ARG A 174 -6.80 8.38 -8.30
N PRO A 175 -6.17 8.38 -9.48
CA PRO A 175 -4.85 8.98 -9.68
C PRO A 175 -4.94 10.53 -9.65
N PRO A 176 -3.81 11.24 -9.48
CA PRO A 176 -3.77 12.69 -9.66
C PRO A 176 -4.18 13.08 -11.09
N PRO A 177 -4.83 14.23 -11.32
CA PRO A 177 -5.20 15.29 -10.39
C PRO A 177 -6.59 15.12 -9.75
N GLU A 178 -7.28 14.00 -10.02
CA GLU A 178 -8.63 13.71 -9.53
C GLU A 178 -8.66 13.27 -8.06
N TYR A 179 -7.60 13.54 -7.30
CA TYR A 179 -7.61 13.35 -5.86
C TYR A 179 -8.70 14.24 -5.27
N LYS A 180 -9.83 13.62 -4.97
CA LYS A 180 -10.80 14.18 -4.06
C LYS A 180 -10.55 13.60 -2.68
N ASP A 181 -10.72 14.43 -1.68
CA ASP A 181 -10.67 14.04 -0.28
C ASP A 181 -11.91 13.20 0.04
N VAL A 182 -11.93 11.94 -0.39
CA VAL A 182 -13.00 10.98 -0.07
C VAL A 182 -12.92 10.45 1.36
N GLY A 183 -11.90 10.84 2.12
CA GLY A 183 -11.76 10.50 3.53
C GLY A 183 -11.85 11.69 4.45
N GLU A 184 -12.12 11.41 5.72
CA GLU A 184 -12.41 12.39 6.79
C GLU A 184 -13.77 13.10 6.66
N VAL A 185 -14.53 12.85 5.59
CA VAL A 185 -15.92 13.30 5.44
C VAL A 185 -16.89 12.18 5.87
N TRP A 186 -17.89 12.54 6.67
CA TRP A 186 -18.91 11.64 7.18
C TRP A 186 -20.32 12.15 6.89
N ALA A 187 -21.21 11.27 6.44
CA ALA A 187 -22.63 11.61 6.24
C ALA A 187 -23.55 10.65 7.01
N ASN A 188 -24.75 11.12 7.35
CA ASN A 188 -25.73 10.31 8.09
C ASN A 188 -26.48 9.34 7.17
N THR A 189 -26.57 9.67 5.88
CA THR A 189 -27.23 8.84 4.86
C THR A 189 -26.28 8.48 3.74
N TRP A 190 -26.59 7.38 3.05
CA TRP A 190 -25.81 6.94 1.91
C TRP A 190 -25.96 7.92 0.75
N GLU A 191 -27.16 8.44 0.53
CA GLU A 191 -27.51 9.35 -0.55
C GLU A 191 -26.72 10.66 -0.46
N GLU A 192 -26.58 11.22 0.74
CA GLU A 192 -25.71 12.38 1.00
C GLU A 192 -24.24 12.05 0.69
N TYR A 193 -23.72 10.96 1.26
CA TYR A 193 -22.32 10.58 1.05
C TYR A 193 -22.00 10.33 -0.43
N PHE A 194 -22.85 9.58 -1.11
CA PHE A 194 -22.64 9.20 -2.49
C PHE A 194 -22.70 10.42 -3.41
N ARG A 195 -23.73 11.26 -3.27
CA ARG A 195 -23.89 12.45 -4.11
C ARG A 195 -22.80 13.49 -3.85
N ASP A 196 -22.55 13.80 -2.59
CA ASP A 196 -21.77 14.97 -2.21
C ASP A 196 -20.26 14.66 -2.07
N VAL A 197 -19.89 13.40 -1.84
CA VAL A 197 -18.47 12.99 -1.63
C VAL A 197 -17.96 12.11 -2.78
N MET A 198 -18.73 11.10 -3.18
CA MET A 198 -18.27 10.14 -4.21
C MET A 198 -18.48 10.65 -5.64
N CYS A 199 -19.56 11.39 -5.90
CA CYS A 199 -20.00 11.81 -7.23
C CYS A 199 -19.85 13.31 -7.51
N GLU A 200 -19.43 14.15 -6.55
CA GLU A 200 -19.12 15.54 -6.87
C GLU A 200 -18.07 15.55 -7.99
N GLY A 201 -18.36 16.20 -9.11
CA GLY A 201 -17.58 16.12 -10.36
C GLY A 201 -18.39 15.67 -11.57
N GLU A 202 -19.52 14.99 -11.36
CA GLU A 202 -20.47 14.56 -12.42
C GLU A 202 -21.80 15.33 -12.36
N ARG A 203 -21.76 16.62 -11.96
CA ARG A 203 -22.92 17.49 -12.18
C ARG A 203 -22.95 17.89 -13.65
N TYR A 204 -23.76 17.19 -14.44
CA TYR A 204 -24.16 17.57 -15.79
C TYR A 204 -24.96 18.88 -15.79
#